data_AF-A0A969TK19-F1
#
_entry.id   AF-A0A969TK19-F1
#
_cell.length_a   1.000
_cell.length_b   1.000
_cell.length_c   1.000
_cell.angle_alpha   90.00
_cell.angle_beta   90.00
_cell.angle_gamma   90.00
#
_symmetry.space_group_name_H-M   'P 1'
#
loop_
_entity.id
_entity.type
_entity.pdbx_description
1 polymer ?
#
loop_
_entity_poly.entity_id
_entity_poly.type
_entity_poly.pdbx_seq_one_letter_code
_entity_poly.pdbx_strand_id
1 'polypeptide(L)'
;MFSNLSGKVEVDPNGGFLCLTSHWQPNPKAPDPEMPGLKQVMLRYIPAKPKDSCLCGSGKLYKDCCQARRYWQPICPNPAMAGYSLVVSQAATFRSVDGAVLRSQLMEDDRLYCTDDSIKSSFWTLWGDPVYDDRQYGTYCFGDLELKNNRTFVVTAMSNLRMRILLELLQEVAGDTLGKPRMTYDSIDVLDKVTGKQIKFNPLQHGL
;
A
#
# COMPACT_ATOMS: atom_id res chain seq x y z
N MET A 1 -4.62 -11.99 5.25
CA MET A 1 -6.07 -12.30 5.33
C MET A 1 -6.42 -13.16 4.10
N PHE A 2 -6.30 -14.48 4.21
CA PHE A 2 -6.64 -15.46 3.15
C PHE A 2 -7.87 -16.30 3.56
N SER A 3 -8.75 -15.74 4.37
CA SER A 3 -9.96 -16.41 4.83
C SER A 3 -11.14 -15.97 3.97
N ASN A 4 -11.76 -16.94 3.28
CA ASN A 4 -12.98 -16.88 2.46
C ASN A 4 -12.78 -16.68 0.96
N LEU A 5 -12.19 -17.69 0.31
CA LEU A 5 -12.57 -18.08 -1.06
C LEU A 5 -13.59 -19.22 -0.97
N SER A 6 -14.80 -18.91 -0.51
CA SER A 6 -15.94 -19.84 -0.54
C SER A 6 -16.53 -19.86 -1.96
N GLY A 7 -15.86 -20.63 -2.82
CA GLY A 7 -16.15 -20.83 -4.23
C GLY A 7 -14.87 -21.31 -4.89
N LYS A 8 -14.77 -22.61 -5.17
CA LYS A 8 -13.54 -23.28 -5.65
C LYS A 8 -13.16 -22.82 -7.06
N VAL A 9 -12.63 -21.61 -7.19
CA VAL A 9 -11.70 -21.29 -8.27
C VAL A 9 -10.33 -21.66 -7.70
N GLU A 10 -9.81 -22.82 -8.11
CA GLU A 10 -8.46 -23.22 -7.76
C GLU A 10 -7.50 -22.25 -8.48
N VAL A 11 -6.88 -21.36 -7.71
CA VAL A 11 -5.99 -20.34 -8.26
C VAL A 11 -4.59 -20.92 -8.38
N ASP A 12 -4.06 -20.99 -9.60
CA ASP A 12 -2.71 -21.51 -9.88
C ASP A 12 -1.61 -20.52 -9.45
N PRO A 13 -0.78 -20.85 -8.43
CA PRO A 13 0.32 -19.98 -7.99
C PRO A 13 1.44 -19.78 -9.03
N ASN A 14 1.47 -20.59 -10.08
CA ASN A 14 2.36 -20.47 -11.22
C ASN A 14 1.69 -19.87 -12.45
N GLY A 15 0.40 -19.57 -12.39
CA GLY A 15 -0.39 -19.04 -13.51
C GLY A 15 -0.58 -17.54 -13.46
N GLY A 16 -0.05 -16.84 -12.45
CA GLY A 16 -0.31 -15.41 -12.28
C GLY A 16 0.26 -14.77 -11.01
N PHE A 17 -0.33 -13.63 -10.67
CA PHE A 17 0.02 -12.80 -9.52
C PHE A 17 -1.19 -12.59 -8.62
N LEU A 18 -0.94 -12.50 -7.31
CA LEU A 18 -1.89 -11.91 -6.37
C LEU A 18 -1.61 -10.42 -6.29
N CYS A 19 -2.58 -9.59 -6.62
CA CYS A 19 -2.49 -8.14 -6.57
C CYS A 19 -3.25 -7.61 -5.36
N LEU A 20 -2.51 -7.05 -4.40
CA LEU A 20 -3.02 -6.41 -3.20
C LEU A 20 -3.29 -4.93 -3.50
N THR A 21 -4.52 -4.51 -3.26
CA THR A 21 -4.99 -3.15 -3.51
C THR A 21 -5.74 -2.63 -2.30
N SER A 22 -5.56 -1.37 -1.97
CA SER A 22 -6.32 -0.68 -0.92
C SER A 22 -7.16 0.40 -1.56
N HIS A 23 -8.39 0.55 -1.08
CA HIS A 23 -9.33 1.54 -1.59
C HIS A 23 -10.00 2.27 -0.41
N TRP A 24 -10.32 3.53 -0.63
CA TRP A 24 -11.12 4.34 0.25
C TRP A 24 -12.47 4.59 -0.42
N GLN A 25 -13.55 4.54 0.36
CA GLN A 25 -14.89 4.90 -0.11
C GLN A 25 -15.64 5.64 1.00
N PRO A 26 -16.61 6.50 0.66
CA PRO A 26 -17.53 7.06 1.64
C PRO A 26 -18.27 5.95 2.40
N ASN A 27 -18.57 6.20 3.67
CA ASN A 27 -19.39 5.31 4.49
C ASN A 27 -20.84 5.82 4.51
N PRO A 28 -21.75 5.29 3.67
CA PRO A 28 -23.13 5.81 3.59
C PRO A 28 -23.93 5.62 4.90
N LYS A 29 -23.41 4.87 5.87
CA LYS A 29 -24.02 4.65 7.18
C LYS A 29 -23.48 5.58 8.28
N ALA A 30 -22.43 6.36 7.99
CA ALA A 30 -21.85 7.29 8.96
C ALA A 30 -22.62 8.62 8.98
N PRO A 31 -22.65 9.34 10.12
CA PRO A 31 -23.21 10.70 10.20
C PRO A 31 -22.54 11.68 9.21
N ASP A 32 -21.24 11.50 9.00
CA ASP A 32 -20.46 12.11 7.93
C ASP A 32 -19.88 10.98 7.06
N PRO A 33 -20.46 10.70 5.89
CA PRO A 33 -20.00 9.64 5.02
C PRO A 33 -18.57 9.82 4.51
N GLU A 34 -18.14 11.06 4.33
CA GLU A 34 -16.82 11.38 3.78
C GLU A 34 -15.74 11.33 4.88
N MET A 35 -16.10 11.47 6.16
CA MET A 35 -15.15 11.38 7.28
C MET A 35 -15.67 10.49 8.43
N PRO A 36 -15.09 9.30 8.69
CA PRO A 36 -13.80 8.80 8.18
C PRO A 36 -13.81 8.00 6.87
N GLY A 37 -14.99 7.72 6.31
CA GLY A 37 -15.16 6.74 5.24
C GLY A 37 -14.84 5.29 5.65
N LEU A 38 -14.66 4.41 4.66
CA LEU A 38 -14.29 3.01 4.82
C LEU A 38 -13.04 2.71 3.99
N LYS A 39 -12.02 2.15 4.65
CA LYS A 39 -10.86 1.61 3.96
C LYS A 39 -11.01 0.11 3.74
N GLN A 40 -10.92 -0.31 2.49
CA GLN A 40 -11.00 -1.71 2.08
C GLN A 40 -9.65 -2.19 1.55
N VAL A 41 -9.33 -3.45 1.83
CA VAL A 41 -8.16 -4.12 1.26
C VAL A 41 -8.65 -5.34 0.50
N MET A 42 -8.19 -5.49 -0.74
CA MET A 42 -8.59 -6.57 -1.63
C MET A 42 -7.39 -7.26 -2.22
N LEU A 43 -7.57 -8.54 -2.51
CA LEU A 43 -6.62 -9.36 -3.23
C LEU A 43 -7.27 -9.86 -4.52
N ARG A 44 -6.69 -9.51 -5.66
CA ARG A 44 -7.16 -9.90 -7.00
C ARG A 44 -6.16 -10.84 -7.66
N TYR A 45 -6.62 -11.84 -8.40
CA TYR A 45 -5.74 -12.66 -9.22
C TYR A 45 -5.56 -12.05 -10.61
N ILE A 46 -4.31 -11.89 -11.04
CA ILE A 46 -3.96 -11.43 -12.38
C ILE A 46 -3.28 -12.59 -13.11
N PRO A 47 -3.91 -13.19 -14.14
CA PRO A 47 -3.28 -14.26 -14.89
C PRO A 47 -2.06 -13.75 -15.66
N ALA A 48 -1.04 -14.58 -15.78
CA ALA A 48 0.19 -14.30 -16.51
C ALA A 48 0.66 -15.56 -17.25
N LYS A 49 1.05 -15.39 -18.51
CA LYS A 49 1.67 -16.45 -19.30
C LYS A 49 3.18 -16.44 -19.07
N PRO A 50 3.86 -17.59 -19.23
CA PRO A 50 5.31 -17.69 -19.08
C PRO A 50 6.11 -16.64 -19.87
N LYS A 51 5.60 -16.23 -21.04
CA LYS A 51 6.22 -15.27 -21.96
C LYS A 51 5.85 -13.81 -21.71
N ASP A 52 4.97 -13.53 -20.75
CA ASP A 52 4.59 -12.16 -20.43
C ASP A 52 5.71 -11.49 -19.60
N SER A 53 5.80 -10.17 -19.68
CA SER A 53 6.69 -9.40 -18.79
C SER A 53 6.25 -9.57 -17.34
N CYS A 54 7.21 -9.76 -16.44
CA CYS A 54 6.93 -9.98 -15.02
C CYS A 54 6.51 -8.67 -14.36
N LEU A 55 5.31 -8.64 -13.76
CA LEU A 55 4.73 -7.44 -13.16
C LEU A 55 5.46 -6.94 -11.90
N CYS A 56 6.33 -7.74 -11.30
CA CYS A 56 7.05 -7.36 -10.08
C CYS A 56 8.06 -6.20 -10.24
N GLY A 57 8.22 -5.67 -11.46
CA GLY A 57 9.16 -4.58 -11.77
C GLY A 57 10.59 -5.02 -12.09
N SER A 58 10.84 -6.34 -12.22
CA SER A 58 12.20 -6.86 -12.47
C SER A 58 12.73 -6.69 -13.89
N GLY A 59 11.87 -6.30 -14.85
CA GLY A 59 12.22 -6.25 -16.28
C GLY A 59 12.40 -7.62 -16.97
N LYS A 60 12.20 -8.73 -16.26
CA LYS A 60 12.32 -10.10 -16.79
C LYS A 60 10.97 -10.64 -17.28
N LEU A 61 11.01 -11.76 -18.02
CA LEU A 61 9.81 -12.56 -18.29
C LEU A 61 9.29 -13.23 -17.01
N TYR A 62 7.98 -13.50 -16.95
CA TYR A 62 7.34 -14.11 -15.79
C TYR A 62 7.95 -15.46 -15.42
N LYS A 63 8.21 -16.31 -16.43
CA LYS A 63 8.83 -17.64 -16.24
C LYS A 63 10.20 -17.58 -15.57
N ASP A 64 11.00 -16.58 -15.93
CA ASP A 64 12.37 -16.41 -15.47
C ASP A 64 12.45 -15.57 -14.17
N CYS A 65 11.29 -15.21 -13.61
CA CYS A 65 11.18 -14.37 -12.42
C CYS A 65 10.16 -14.94 -11.42
N CYS A 66 9.00 -14.32 -11.25
CA CYS A 66 8.07 -14.67 -10.18
C CYS A 66 7.44 -16.06 -10.34
N GLN A 67 7.39 -16.64 -11.55
CA GLN A 67 6.93 -18.01 -11.73
C GLN A 67 7.91 -18.99 -11.07
N ALA A 68 9.21 -18.84 -11.33
CA ALA A 68 10.27 -19.70 -10.80
C ALA A 68 10.53 -19.55 -9.30
N ARG A 69 9.98 -18.52 -8.63
CA ARG A 69 10.15 -18.33 -7.19
C ARG A 69 9.38 -19.38 -6.39
N ARG A 70 10.02 -19.89 -5.33
CA ARG A 70 9.40 -20.81 -4.35
C ARG A 70 8.14 -20.23 -3.70
N TYR A 71 8.16 -18.92 -3.44
CA TYR A 71 7.08 -18.22 -2.76
C TYR A 71 6.30 -17.36 -3.74
N TRP A 72 4.97 -17.49 -3.68
CA TRP A 72 4.05 -16.62 -4.38
C TRP A 72 3.82 -15.36 -3.55
N GLN A 73 4.64 -14.35 -3.83
CA GLN A 73 4.57 -13.05 -3.17
C GLN A 73 3.58 -12.14 -3.89
N PRO A 74 2.68 -11.45 -3.15
CA PRO A 74 1.78 -10.48 -3.75
C PRO A 74 2.52 -9.29 -4.37
N ILE A 75 1.88 -8.68 -5.36
CA ILE A 75 2.25 -7.38 -5.94
C ILE A 75 1.22 -6.32 -5.55
N CYS A 76 1.54 -5.04 -5.66
CA CYS A 76 0.61 -3.92 -5.55
C CYS A 76 0.85 -2.92 -6.69
N PRO A 77 -0.17 -2.19 -7.16
CA PRO A 77 0.01 -1.22 -8.23
C PRO A 77 0.87 -0.04 -7.77
N ASN A 78 1.59 0.60 -8.68
CA ASN A 78 2.30 1.83 -8.36
C ASN A 78 1.36 3.05 -8.47
N PRO A 79 1.67 4.19 -7.84
CA PRO A 79 0.94 5.44 -8.06
C PRO A 79 0.77 5.76 -9.55
N ALA A 80 -0.32 6.45 -9.91
CA ALA A 80 -0.73 6.70 -11.30
C ALA A 80 -0.91 5.43 -12.14
N MET A 81 -1.08 4.27 -11.49
CA MET A 81 -1.18 2.95 -12.13
C MET A 81 0.03 2.62 -13.02
N ALA A 82 1.20 3.17 -12.69
CA ALA A 82 2.46 3.01 -13.44
C ALA A 82 3.12 1.64 -13.19
N GLY A 83 2.41 0.56 -13.51
CA GLY A 83 2.84 -0.82 -13.29
C GLY A 83 2.65 -1.29 -11.85
N TYR A 84 3.45 -2.28 -11.44
CA TYR A 84 3.33 -2.91 -10.12
C TYR A 84 4.71 -3.06 -9.44
N SER A 85 4.67 -3.29 -8.14
CA SER A 85 5.82 -3.63 -7.30
C SER A 85 5.50 -4.85 -6.45
N LEU A 86 6.51 -5.59 -5.98
CA LEU A 86 6.30 -6.57 -4.92
C LEU A 86 5.78 -5.87 -3.65
N VAL A 87 4.86 -6.54 -2.95
CA VAL A 87 4.39 -6.04 -1.67
C VAL A 87 5.50 -6.11 -0.65
N VAL A 88 5.71 -4.98 0.02
CA VAL A 88 6.55 -4.80 1.22
C VAL A 88 5.77 -3.88 2.16
N SER A 89 5.31 -4.42 3.29
CA SER A 89 4.61 -3.62 4.30
C SER A 89 5.64 -2.91 5.16
N GLN A 90 5.63 -1.58 5.14
CA GLN A 90 6.59 -0.78 5.89
C GLN A 90 5.99 0.51 6.42
N ALA A 91 6.59 1.02 7.49
CA ALA A 91 6.24 2.28 8.09
C ALA A 91 7.48 3.17 8.31
N ALA A 92 7.31 4.47 8.07
CA ALA A 92 8.26 5.51 8.43
C ALA A 92 7.67 6.30 9.61
N THR A 93 8.35 6.31 10.76
CA THR A 93 7.87 7.01 11.95
C THR A 93 8.74 8.23 12.25
N PHE A 94 8.10 9.40 12.30
CA PHE A 94 8.69 10.66 12.72
C PHE A 94 8.21 10.99 14.13
N ARG A 95 9.09 11.60 14.94
CA ARG A 95 8.80 11.99 16.33
C ARG A 95 9.04 13.48 16.52
N SER A 96 8.39 14.05 17.54
CA SER A 96 8.53 15.46 17.93
C SER A 96 8.06 16.44 16.86
N VAL A 97 7.14 16.03 16.00
CA VAL A 97 6.59 16.85 14.91
C VAL A 97 5.78 18.02 15.48
N ASP A 98 5.81 19.17 14.81
CA ASP A 98 4.81 20.22 15.00
C ASP A 98 3.53 19.82 14.25
N GLY A 99 2.59 19.24 14.99
CA GLY A 99 1.38 18.69 14.40
C GLY A 99 0.43 19.74 13.82
N ALA A 100 0.44 20.98 14.33
CA ALA A 100 -0.44 22.02 13.81
C ALA A 100 0.04 22.50 12.44
N VAL A 101 1.35 22.76 12.33
CA VAL A 101 1.99 23.16 11.07
C VAL A 101 1.86 22.05 10.03
N LEU A 102 2.23 20.82 10.39
CA LEU A 102 2.15 19.69 9.46
C LEU A 102 0.71 19.44 9.00
N ARG A 103 -0.28 19.49 9.90
CA ARG A 103 -1.69 19.33 9.51
C ARG A 103 -2.10 20.36 8.47
N SER A 104 -1.75 21.63 8.67
CA SER A 104 -2.07 22.70 7.70
C SER A 104 -1.45 22.42 6.34
N GLN A 105 -0.17 22.03 6.30
CA GLN A 105 0.54 21.73 5.06
C GLN A 105 -0.05 20.52 4.32
N LEU A 106 -0.40 19.44 5.04
CA LEU A 106 -1.01 18.25 4.43
C LEU A 106 -2.44 18.50 3.91
N MET A 107 -3.17 19.44 4.50
CA MET A 107 -4.51 19.82 4.04
C MET A 107 -4.51 20.61 2.72
N GLU A 108 -3.38 21.24 2.38
CA GLU A 108 -3.24 22.05 1.17
C GLU A 108 -2.74 21.26 -0.05
N ASP A 109 -2.30 20.01 0.13
CA ASP A 109 -1.78 19.19 -0.96
C ASP A 109 -2.87 18.29 -1.58
N ASP A 110 -3.28 18.64 -2.82
CA ASP A 110 -4.35 17.95 -3.55
C ASP A 110 -4.05 16.46 -3.87
N ARG A 111 -2.79 16.02 -3.75
CA ARG A 111 -2.41 14.61 -3.93
C ARG A 111 -2.78 13.76 -2.71
N LEU A 112 -3.16 14.39 -1.60
CA LEU A 112 -3.59 13.78 -0.35
C LEU A 112 -5.07 14.03 -0.11
N TYR A 113 -5.78 13.00 0.32
CA TYR A 113 -7.16 13.12 0.77
C TYR A 113 -7.22 12.95 2.28
N CYS A 114 -7.70 13.98 2.99
CA CYS A 114 -7.93 13.90 4.43
C CYS A 114 -9.17 13.05 4.70
N THR A 115 -8.96 11.89 5.32
CA THR A 115 -10.05 11.00 5.70
C THR A 115 -10.53 11.29 7.11
N ASP A 116 -9.71 11.81 8.02
CA ASP A 116 -10.12 12.16 9.38
C ASP A 116 -9.30 13.37 9.83
N ASP A 117 -9.96 14.48 10.15
CA ASP A 117 -9.31 15.72 10.57
C ASP A 117 -9.25 15.91 12.09
N SER A 118 -9.67 14.89 12.86
CA SER A 118 -9.83 15.01 14.30
C SER A 118 -8.51 15.34 14.99
N ILE A 119 -8.60 16.15 16.05
CA ILE A 119 -7.42 16.58 16.83
C ILE A 119 -6.73 15.37 17.49
N LYS A 120 -7.47 14.29 17.78
CA LYS A 120 -6.95 13.08 18.45
C LYS A 120 -6.02 12.29 17.53
N SER A 121 -6.42 12.13 16.27
CA SER A 121 -5.63 11.44 15.25
C SER A 121 -6.14 11.87 13.89
N SER A 122 -5.31 12.56 13.12
CA SER A 122 -5.67 12.97 11.76
C SER A 122 -5.08 11.98 10.75
N PHE A 123 -5.83 11.66 9.71
CA PHE A 123 -5.47 10.66 8.71
C PHE A 123 -5.62 11.20 7.30
N TRP A 124 -4.61 10.94 6.48
CA TRP A 124 -4.62 11.20 5.05
C TRP A 124 -4.29 9.93 4.27
N THR A 125 -4.85 9.86 3.08
CA THR A 125 -4.54 8.85 2.08
C THR A 125 -3.83 9.52 0.90
N LEU A 126 -2.71 8.94 0.45
CA LEU A 126 -2.19 9.25 -0.89
C LEU A 126 -3.05 8.55 -1.93
N TRP A 127 -3.93 9.27 -2.62
CA TRP A 127 -4.76 8.73 -3.71
C TRP A 127 -4.15 8.88 -5.10
N GLY A 128 -2.98 9.53 -5.19
CA GLY A 128 -2.19 9.71 -6.41
C GLY A 128 -2.57 10.94 -7.23
N ASP A 129 -1.78 11.19 -8.28
CA ASP A 129 -2.01 12.22 -9.29
C ASP A 129 -1.70 11.66 -10.69
N PRO A 130 -2.71 11.44 -11.56
CA PRO A 130 -4.13 11.69 -11.30
C PRO A 130 -4.69 10.71 -10.25
N VAL A 131 -5.77 11.14 -9.59
CA VAL A 131 -6.59 10.29 -8.71
C VAL A 131 -7.17 9.14 -9.54
N TYR A 132 -7.13 7.91 -9.00
CA TYR A 132 -7.68 6.74 -9.68
C TYR A 132 -8.87 6.15 -8.91
N ASP A 133 -10.05 6.29 -9.50
CA ASP A 133 -11.31 5.76 -8.97
C ASP A 133 -11.68 4.42 -9.62
N ASP A 134 -11.80 3.39 -8.78
CA ASP A 134 -12.46 2.14 -9.15
C ASP A 134 -13.95 2.28 -8.88
N ARG A 135 -14.77 2.30 -9.94
CA ARG A 135 -16.23 2.49 -9.84
C ARG A 135 -16.93 1.52 -8.89
N GLN A 136 -16.34 0.35 -8.65
CA GLN A 136 -16.95 -0.66 -7.79
C GLN A 136 -16.46 -0.61 -6.35
N TYR A 137 -15.23 -0.14 -6.12
CA TYR A 137 -14.56 -0.32 -4.82
C TYR A 137 -14.04 0.97 -4.20
N GLY A 138 -14.18 2.10 -4.88
CA GLY A 138 -13.76 3.42 -4.41
C GLY A 138 -12.40 3.85 -4.97
N THR A 139 -11.84 4.89 -4.38
CA THR A 139 -10.59 5.51 -4.79
C THR A 139 -9.40 4.72 -4.30
N TYR A 140 -8.35 4.55 -5.11
CA TYR A 140 -7.15 3.83 -4.67
C TYR A 140 -6.42 4.55 -3.53
N CYS A 141 -5.90 3.77 -2.59
CA CYS A 141 -4.96 4.22 -1.57
C CYS A 141 -3.56 3.70 -1.88
N PHE A 142 -2.64 4.60 -2.18
CA PHE A 142 -1.23 4.27 -2.45
C PHE A 142 -0.38 4.24 -1.17
N GLY A 143 -0.78 4.95 -0.13
CA GLY A 143 -0.22 4.90 1.21
C GLY A 143 -1.03 5.73 2.20
N ASP A 144 -0.68 5.62 3.47
CA ASP A 144 -1.38 6.32 4.56
C ASP A 144 -0.43 7.22 5.33
N LEU A 145 -0.99 8.29 5.87
CA LEU A 145 -0.31 9.24 6.71
C LEU A 145 -1.20 9.47 7.95
N GLU A 146 -0.65 9.25 9.14
CA GLU A 146 -1.35 9.36 10.41
C GLU A 146 -0.58 10.32 11.33
N LEU A 147 -1.22 11.43 11.70
CA LEU A 147 -0.72 12.35 12.71
C LEU A 147 -1.41 12.10 14.05
N LYS A 148 -0.65 11.61 15.01
CA LYS A 148 -1.12 11.28 16.37
C LYS A 148 -0.98 12.48 17.29
N ASN A 149 -1.89 12.60 18.26
CA ASN A 149 -1.86 13.64 19.30
C ASN A 149 -0.55 13.69 20.13
N ASN A 150 0.24 12.62 20.15
CA ASN A 150 1.51 12.54 20.87
C ASN A 150 2.72 13.04 20.03
N ARG A 151 2.48 13.89 19.02
CA ARG A 151 3.50 14.44 18.12
C ARG A 151 4.26 13.37 17.34
N THR A 152 3.61 12.22 17.10
CA THR A 152 4.14 11.16 16.24
C THR A 152 3.42 11.23 14.91
N PHE A 153 4.19 11.20 13.84
CA PHE A 153 3.67 11.09 12.48
C PHE A 153 4.13 9.77 11.89
N VAL A 154 3.19 8.98 11.37
CA VAL A 154 3.45 7.65 10.83
C VAL A 154 2.99 7.63 9.38
N VAL A 155 3.87 7.16 8.51
CA VAL A 155 3.58 6.95 7.09
C VAL A 155 3.68 5.47 6.81
N THR A 156 2.70 4.89 6.11
CA THR A 156 2.70 3.47 5.74
C THR A 156 2.59 3.29 4.23
N ALA A 157 3.28 2.28 3.71
CA ALA A 157 3.23 1.94 2.29
C ALA A 157 3.37 0.44 2.07
N MET A 158 2.84 -0.03 0.94
CA MET A 158 2.87 -1.45 0.53
C MET A 158 3.99 -1.77 -0.48
N SER A 159 4.91 -0.87 -0.77
CA SER A 159 6.11 -1.17 -1.56
C SER A 159 7.23 -0.15 -1.29
N ASN A 160 8.47 -0.50 -1.64
CA ASN A 160 9.62 0.42 -1.56
C ASN A 160 9.43 1.66 -2.45
N LEU A 161 8.86 1.47 -3.64
CA LEU A 161 8.57 2.58 -4.55
C LEU A 161 7.54 3.54 -3.95
N ARG A 162 6.42 3.03 -3.41
CA ARG A 162 5.39 3.85 -2.78
C ARG A 162 5.92 4.60 -1.56
N MET A 163 6.72 3.95 -0.71
CA MET A 163 7.34 4.60 0.44
C MET A 163 8.28 5.72 0.01
N ARG A 164 9.12 5.49 -1.00
CA ARG A 164 10.01 6.53 -1.54
C ARG A 164 9.21 7.73 -2.04
N ILE A 165 8.16 7.51 -2.83
CA ILE A 165 7.30 8.59 -3.34
C ILE A 165 6.65 9.38 -2.20
N LEU A 166 6.17 8.70 -1.15
CA LEU A 166 5.60 9.38 0.03
C LEU A 166 6.64 10.23 0.77
N LEU A 167 7.87 9.73 0.92
CA LEU A 167 8.93 10.48 1.58
C LEU A 167 9.40 11.68 0.75
N GLU A 168 9.47 11.54 -0.58
CA GLU A 168 9.75 12.64 -1.52
C GLU A 168 8.62 13.69 -1.45
N LEU A 169 7.35 13.27 -1.49
CA LEU A 169 6.19 14.13 -1.30
C LEU A 169 6.25 14.89 0.03
N LEU A 170 6.59 14.21 1.13
CA LEU A 170 6.69 14.85 2.44
C LEU A 170 7.83 15.85 2.54
N GLN A 171 8.94 15.61 1.83
CA GLN A 171 10.02 16.59 1.73
C GLN A 171 9.55 17.84 0.95
N GLU A 172 8.71 17.68 -0.08
CA GLU A 172 8.12 18.82 -0.81
C GLU A 172 7.13 19.61 0.07
N VAL A 173 6.23 18.92 0.76
CA VAL A 173 5.12 19.52 1.53
C VAL A 173 5.58 20.12 2.86
N ALA A 174 6.43 19.39 3.58
CA ALA A 174 6.82 19.75 4.94
C ALA A 174 8.27 20.25 5.04
N GLY A 175 9.08 20.10 3.99
CA GLY A 175 10.49 20.51 3.99
C GLY A 175 11.27 19.89 5.15
N ASP A 176 12.17 20.67 5.74
CA ASP A 176 13.03 20.25 6.85
C ASP A 176 12.32 20.20 8.21
N THR A 177 11.00 20.42 8.26
CA THR A 177 10.23 20.33 9.53
C THR A 177 10.12 18.89 10.03
N LEU A 178 10.28 17.92 9.13
CA LEU A 178 10.34 16.50 9.46
C LEU A 178 11.79 16.07 9.66
N GLY A 179 12.11 15.56 10.84
CA GLY A 179 13.40 14.92 11.10
C GLY A 179 13.55 13.59 10.35
N LYS A 180 14.66 12.88 10.58
CA LYS A 180 14.87 11.56 9.96
C LYS A 180 13.86 10.53 10.50
N PRO A 181 13.12 9.80 9.64
CA PRO A 181 12.21 8.78 10.10
C PRO A 181 12.94 7.53 10.58
N ARG A 182 12.31 6.81 11.50
CA ARG A 182 12.64 5.42 11.80
C ARG A 182 11.83 4.49 10.91
N MET A 183 12.50 3.68 10.10
CA MET A 183 11.87 2.67 9.26
C MET A 183 11.59 1.38 10.03
N THR A 184 10.43 0.77 9.79
CA THR A 184 10.05 -0.58 10.23
C THR A 184 9.39 -1.35 9.11
N TYR A 185 9.49 -2.68 9.15
CA TYR A 185 8.97 -3.58 8.13
C TYR A 185 8.15 -4.67 8.80
N ASP A 186 6.93 -4.90 8.30
CA ASP A 186 6.08 -5.97 8.78
C ASP A 186 6.24 -7.21 7.91
N SER A 187 6.03 -8.37 8.53
CA SER A 187 5.96 -9.61 7.78
C SER A 187 4.65 -9.68 6.99
N ILE A 188 4.75 -10.11 5.74
CA ILE A 188 3.59 -10.30 4.87
C ILE A 188 3.25 -11.78 4.74
N ASP A 189 2.00 -12.06 4.40
CA ASP A 189 1.58 -13.42 4.09
C ASP A 189 1.95 -13.75 2.64
N VAL A 190 2.67 -14.86 2.42
CA VAL A 190 2.93 -15.43 1.09
C VAL A 190 2.57 -16.91 1.06
N LEU A 191 2.39 -17.47 -0.13
CA LEU A 191 2.14 -18.90 -0.31
C LEU A 191 3.42 -19.62 -0.73
N ASP A 192 3.82 -20.68 -0.05
CA ASP A 192 4.82 -21.62 -0.56
C ASP A 192 4.17 -22.45 -1.68
N LYS A 193 4.65 -22.29 -2.92
CA LYS A 193 4.05 -22.91 -4.11
C LYS A 193 4.20 -24.43 -4.15
N VAL A 194 5.17 -24.98 -3.42
CA VAL A 194 5.43 -26.43 -3.39
C VAL A 194 4.52 -27.10 -2.38
N THR A 195 4.36 -26.47 -1.20
CA THR A 195 3.61 -27.07 -0.09
C THR A 195 2.16 -26.59 0.01
N GLY A 196 1.80 -25.51 -0.69
CA GLY A 196 0.50 -24.85 -0.59
C GLY A 196 0.26 -24.17 0.76
N LYS A 197 1.29 -24.05 1.63
CA LYS A 197 1.15 -23.44 2.95
C LYS A 197 1.37 -21.94 2.91
N GLN A 198 0.54 -21.22 3.65
CA GLN A 198 0.76 -19.80 3.93
C GLN A 198 1.89 -19.65 4.96
N ILE A 199 2.81 -18.73 4.70
CA ILE A 199 3.94 -18.42 5.57
C ILE A 199 4.10 -16.91 5.75
N LYS A 200 4.63 -16.51 6.92
CA LYS A 200 5.04 -15.13 7.18
C LYS A 200 6.41 -14.89 6.54
N PHE A 201 6.47 -13.96 5.60
CA PHE A 201 7.68 -13.58 4.90
C PHE A 201 8.15 -12.21 5.37
N ASN A 202 9.39 -12.14 5.86
CA ASN A 202 10.01 -10.88 6.25
C ASN A 202 10.94 -10.38 5.12
N PRO A 203 10.64 -9.23 4.48
CA PRO A 203 11.45 -8.68 3.41
C PRO A 203 12.94 -8.51 3.76
N LEU A 204 13.25 -8.12 5.01
CA LEU A 204 14.62 -7.87 5.46
C LEU A 204 15.48 -9.13 5.57
N GLN A 205 14.86 -10.30 5.76
CA GLN A 205 15.57 -11.57 5.92
C GLN A 205 15.88 -12.24 4.57
N HIS A 206 15.26 -11.77 3.49
CA HIS A 206 15.30 -12.45 2.19
C HIS A 206 15.84 -11.58 1.05
N GLY A 207 16.49 -10.45 1.37
CA GLY A 207 17.26 -9.65 0.41
C GLY A 207 16.41 -9.02 -0.70
N LEU A 208 15.34 -8.33 -0.32
CA LEU A 208 14.58 -7.42 -1.19
C LEU A 208 14.86 -5.96 -0.84
#